data_AF-A0A1F5NTV8-F1
#
_entry.id   AF-A0A1F5NTV8-F1
#
_cell.length_a   1.000
_cell.length_b   1.000
_cell.length_c   1.000
_cell.angle_alpha   90.00
_cell.angle_beta   90.00
_cell.angle_gamma   90.00
#
_symmetry.space_group_name_H-M   'P 1'
#
loop_
_entity.id
_entity.type
_entity.pdbx_description
1 polymer ?
#
loop_
_entity_poly.entity_id
_entity_poly.type
_entity_poly.pdbx_seq_one_letter_code
_entity_poly.pdbx_strand_id
1 'polypeptide(L)'
;MKFFRNNDKLKEMLKQSQRDFSFDQKAVKQTVLAHAGTHQPVLLAKSYRLAWAYTFAALMLFIGLGTTLTYANTAKPGDRLYAMDTLHEQAILKLPLPAQTKAKIQANIAAERTAELNQIKITGNKVELKLKAVETSQQSLTQAVDKITENRAKFKLRGKEKSVHQMDAVLLKLEQLASEQEQKGIEIKQELSDPLDRLEIENRLEEIKKARTKAHRHLLDQEVEIEGPTKYLDSPL
;
A
#
# COMPACT_ATOMS: atom_id res chain seq x y z
N MET A 1 -80.38 -19.88 -0.09
CA MET A 1 -80.00 -18.53 0.37
C MET A 1 -79.69 -18.55 1.87
N LYS A 2 -78.42 -18.48 2.27
CA LYS A 2 -77.97 -18.43 3.68
C LYS A 2 -77.03 -17.23 3.84
N PHE A 3 -77.56 -16.05 4.21
CA PHE A 3 -76.76 -14.82 4.33
C PHE A 3 -77.12 -13.91 5.53
N PHE A 4 -77.75 -14.42 6.60
CA PHE A 4 -78.20 -13.53 7.70
C PHE A 4 -77.91 -14.02 9.14
N ARG A 5 -76.88 -14.85 9.38
CA ARG A 5 -76.55 -15.34 10.75
C ARG A 5 -75.23 -14.85 11.35
N ASN A 6 -74.45 -14.02 10.65
CA ASN A 6 -73.07 -13.69 11.03
C ASN A 6 -72.84 -12.26 11.59
N ASN A 7 -73.83 -11.37 11.57
CA ASN A 7 -73.61 -9.97 12.00
C ASN A 7 -73.67 -9.75 13.52
N ASP A 8 -74.44 -10.55 14.26
CA ASP A 8 -74.59 -10.34 15.71
C ASP A 8 -73.36 -10.84 16.48
N LYS A 9 -72.75 -11.94 16.02
CA LYS A 9 -71.53 -12.49 16.60
C LYS A 9 -70.32 -11.57 16.40
N LEU A 10 -70.25 -10.89 15.25
CA LEU A 10 -69.21 -9.90 14.95
C LEU A 10 -69.37 -8.63 15.79
N LYS A 11 -70.62 -8.19 16.04
CA LYS A 11 -70.90 -7.05 16.93
C LYS A 11 -70.58 -7.36 18.39
N GLU A 12 -70.85 -8.58 18.87
CA GLU A 12 -70.45 -9.01 20.21
C GLU A 12 -68.92 -9.09 20.37
N MET A 13 -68.21 -9.67 19.40
CA MET A 13 -66.74 -9.75 19.44
C MET A 13 -66.07 -8.37 19.42
N LEU A 14 -66.61 -7.40 18.67
CA LEU A 14 -66.11 -6.02 18.66
C LEU A 14 -66.41 -5.27 19.97
N LYS A 15 -67.59 -5.49 20.58
CA LYS A 15 -67.93 -4.91 21.90
C LYS A 15 -67.12 -5.52 23.05
N GLN A 16 -66.64 -6.75 22.89
CA GLN A 16 -65.80 -7.43 23.87
C GLN A 16 -64.34 -6.97 23.71
N SER A 17 -63.85 -6.81 22.48
CA SER A 17 -62.50 -6.29 22.22
C SER A 17 -62.33 -4.82 22.63
N GLN A 18 -63.37 -3.99 22.64
CA GLN A 18 -63.28 -2.60 23.09
C GLN A 18 -63.29 -2.43 24.62
N ARG A 19 -63.71 -3.44 25.39
CA ARG A 19 -63.82 -3.33 26.86
C ARG A 19 -62.55 -3.70 27.62
N ASP A 20 -61.65 -4.48 27.03
CA ASP A 20 -60.46 -4.99 27.72
C ASP A 20 -59.14 -4.27 27.37
N PHE A 21 -59.18 -3.19 26.59
CA PHE A 21 -57.99 -2.34 26.38
C PHE A 21 -57.88 -1.26 27.45
N SER A 22 -57.56 -1.65 28.68
CA SER A 22 -56.92 -0.73 29.63
C SER A 22 -55.42 -0.71 29.33
N PHE A 23 -54.94 0.38 28.72
CA PHE A 23 -53.52 0.56 28.48
C PHE A 23 -52.83 0.86 29.82
N ASP A 24 -52.41 -0.17 30.54
CA ASP A 24 -51.62 0.01 31.77
C ASP A 24 -50.22 0.50 31.40
N GLN A 25 -50.09 1.82 31.36
CA GLN A 25 -48.86 2.53 31.05
C GLN A 25 -47.70 2.11 31.95
N LYS A 26 -47.96 1.63 33.18
CA LYS A 26 -46.92 1.17 34.11
C LYS A 26 -46.45 -0.24 33.75
N ALA A 27 -47.36 -1.15 33.40
CA ALA A 27 -47.02 -2.48 32.92
C ALA A 27 -46.21 -2.40 31.61
N VAL A 28 -46.66 -1.57 30.66
CA VAL A 28 -45.93 -1.35 29.39
C VAL A 28 -44.56 -0.70 29.64
N LYS A 29 -44.45 0.27 30.55
CA LYS A 29 -43.14 0.82 30.93
C LYS A 29 -42.22 -0.22 31.57
N GLN A 30 -42.73 -1.10 32.43
CA GLN A 30 -41.92 -2.17 33.02
C GLN A 30 -41.48 -3.21 31.99
N THR A 31 -42.35 -3.59 31.04
CA THR A 31 -41.98 -4.48 29.94
C THR A 31 -40.95 -3.84 29.02
N VAL A 32 -41.10 -2.55 28.70
CA VAL A 32 -40.13 -1.80 27.89
C VAL A 32 -38.81 -1.59 28.63
N LEU A 33 -38.82 -1.32 29.95
CA LEU A 33 -37.60 -1.20 30.76
C LEU A 33 -36.90 -2.55 30.96
N ALA A 34 -37.66 -3.64 31.13
CA ALA A 34 -37.12 -5.00 31.20
C ALA A 34 -36.50 -5.45 29.86
N HIS A 35 -37.03 -4.98 28.72
CA HIS A 35 -36.44 -5.20 27.39
C HIS A 35 -35.36 -4.18 27.01
N ALA A 36 -35.33 -3.00 27.64
CA ALA A 36 -34.29 -1.99 27.45
C ALA A 36 -33.01 -2.29 28.25
N GLY A 37 -33.07 -3.17 29.26
CA GLY A 37 -31.92 -3.60 30.07
C GLY A 37 -31.03 -4.68 29.45
N THR A 38 -31.46 -5.33 28.35
CA THR A 38 -30.78 -6.50 27.77
C THR A 38 -30.24 -6.27 26.36
N HIS A 39 -29.93 -5.02 26.00
CA HIS A 39 -29.05 -4.76 24.87
C HIS A 39 -27.78 -4.11 25.39
N GLN A 40 -26.78 -4.93 25.72
CA GLN A 40 -25.41 -4.48 25.61
C GLN A 40 -25.26 -3.86 24.21
N PRO A 41 -24.94 -2.56 24.08
CA PRO A 41 -24.69 -2.00 22.77
C PRO A 41 -23.41 -2.67 22.28
N VAL A 42 -23.57 -3.65 21.38
CA VAL A 42 -22.46 -4.16 20.59
C VAL A 42 -21.83 -2.92 19.95
N LEU A 43 -20.55 -2.71 20.25
CA LEU A 43 -19.70 -1.62 19.80
C LEU A 43 -19.48 -1.66 18.27
N LEU A 44 -20.55 -1.66 17.49
CA LEU A 44 -20.54 -1.71 16.03
C LEU A 44 -20.57 -0.31 15.40
N ALA A 45 -20.84 0.76 16.16
CA ALA A 45 -20.90 2.12 15.61
C ALA A 45 -19.53 2.78 15.40
N LYS A 46 -18.44 2.25 16.00
CA LYS A 46 -17.08 2.81 15.84
C LYS A 46 -16.32 2.26 14.64
N SER A 47 -16.68 1.08 14.12
CA SER A 47 -15.93 0.42 13.05
C SER A 47 -16.28 0.94 11.66
N TYR A 48 -17.48 1.48 11.41
CA TYR A 48 -17.85 1.97 10.07
C TYR A 48 -17.21 3.31 9.70
N ARG A 49 -16.97 4.22 10.65
CA ARG A 49 -16.26 5.48 10.39
C ARG A 49 -14.77 5.24 10.12
N LEU A 50 -14.15 4.31 10.86
CA LEU A 50 -12.78 3.88 10.62
C LEU A 50 -12.68 3.04 9.34
N ALA A 51 -13.62 2.14 9.05
CA ALA A 51 -13.64 1.37 7.81
C ALA A 51 -13.88 2.26 6.58
N TRP A 52 -14.71 3.30 6.66
CA TRP A 52 -14.81 4.32 5.62
C TRP A 52 -13.51 5.11 5.48
N ALA A 53 -12.86 5.48 6.58
CA ALA A 53 -11.55 6.14 6.50
C ALA A 53 -10.47 5.22 5.91
N TYR A 54 -10.47 3.93 6.23
CA TYR A 54 -9.53 2.95 5.68
C TYR A 54 -9.82 2.60 4.22
N THR A 55 -11.08 2.47 3.84
CA THR A 55 -11.48 2.24 2.45
C THR A 55 -11.30 3.49 1.60
N PHE A 56 -11.58 4.69 2.13
CA PHE A 56 -11.29 5.96 1.46
C PHE A 56 -9.79 6.22 1.38
N ALA A 57 -9.00 5.90 2.42
CA ALA A 57 -7.54 5.98 2.36
C ALA A 57 -6.96 4.93 1.41
N ALA A 58 -7.48 3.70 1.39
CA ALA A 58 -7.09 2.68 0.43
C ALA A 58 -7.51 3.05 -1.00
N LEU A 59 -8.68 3.67 -1.18
CA LEU A 59 -9.17 4.17 -2.46
C LEU A 59 -8.34 5.36 -2.93
N MET A 60 -8.02 6.32 -2.06
CA MET A 60 -7.08 7.42 -2.35
C MET A 60 -5.67 6.91 -2.61
N LEU A 61 -5.27 5.81 -1.97
CA LEU A 61 -4.00 5.14 -2.28
C LEU A 61 -4.07 4.45 -3.65
N PHE A 62 -5.16 3.76 -3.98
CA PHE A 62 -5.34 3.13 -5.30
C PHE A 62 -5.53 4.14 -6.42
N ILE A 63 -6.20 5.27 -6.16
CA ILE A 63 -6.32 6.40 -7.07
C ILE A 63 -4.94 7.07 -7.19
N GLY A 64 -4.24 7.37 -6.11
CA GLY A 64 -2.87 7.92 -6.17
C GLY A 64 -1.83 7.00 -6.84
N LEU A 65 -2.03 5.68 -6.79
CA LEU A 65 -1.21 4.66 -7.45
C LEU A 65 -1.64 4.38 -8.91
N GLY A 66 -2.91 4.62 -9.25
CA GLY A 66 -3.51 4.26 -10.54
C GLY A 66 -3.77 5.44 -11.47
N THR A 67 -4.02 6.64 -10.95
CA THR A 67 -4.28 7.86 -11.74
C THR A 67 -3.01 8.62 -12.13
N THR A 68 -1.87 8.33 -11.48
CA THR A 68 -0.55 8.81 -11.94
C THR A 68 -0.18 8.25 -13.32
N LEU A 69 -0.84 7.19 -13.79
CA LEU A 69 -0.57 6.61 -15.10
C LEU A 69 -1.29 7.30 -16.27
N THR A 70 -2.15 8.31 -16.06
CA THR A 70 -2.91 8.89 -17.20
C THR A 70 -2.99 10.41 -17.30
N TYR A 71 -2.64 11.23 -16.28
CA TYR A 71 -2.85 12.70 -16.41
C TYR A 71 -1.81 13.63 -15.77
N ALA A 72 -0.56 13.19 -15.64
CA ALA A 72 0.58 14.08 -15.37
C ALA A 72 1.87 13.52 -15.98
N ASN A 73 1.81 13.11 -17.25
CA ASN A 73 3.03 12.89 -18.02
C ASN A 73 3.66 14.28 -18.26
N THR A 74 4.98 14.42 -18.15
CA THR A 74 5.81 15.60 -18.57
C THR A 74 6.30 16.58 -17.48
N ALA A 75 6.70 16.12 -16.29
CA ALA A 75 7.72 16.87 -15.54
C ALA A 75 9.05 16.12 -15.67
N LYS A 76 9.97 16.61 -16.49
CA LYS A 76 11.29 16.01 -16.63
C LYS A 76 12.26 16.60 -15.59
N PRO A 77 13.33 15.89 -15.23
CA PRO A 77 14.43 16.49 -14.47
C PRO A 77 14.90 17.79 -15.14
N GLY A 78 14.66 18.94 -14.50
CA GLY A 78 14.94 20.28 -15.07
C GLY A 78 13.71 21.17 -15.26
N ASP A 79 12.49 20.64 -15.16
CA ASP A 79 11.26 21.41 -15.21
C ASP A 79 10.89 22.01 -13.84
N ARG A 80 10.21 23.17 -13.83
CA ARG A 80 9.75 23.81 -12.58
C ARG A 80 8.78 22.92 -11.78
N LEU A 81 8.01 22.09 -12.48
CA LEU A 81 7.05 21.17 -11.86
C LEU A 81 7.75 19.98 -11.17
N TYR A 82 8.97 19.62 -11.59
CA TYR A 82 9.75 18.55 -10.97
C TYR A 82 10.15 18.89 -9.53
N ALA A 83 10.52 20.15 -9.27
CA ALA A 83 10.82 20.61 -7.92
C ALA A 83 9.59 20.57 -7.00
N MET A 84 8.40 20.86 -7.54
CA MET A 84 7.16 20.76 -6.76
C MET A 84 6.75 19.33 -6.48
N ASP A 85 6.93 18.44 -7.46
CA ASP A 85 6.67 17.02 -7.32
C ASP A 85 7.57 16.38 -6.25
N THR A 86 8.89 16.57 -6.35
CA THR A 86 9.85 16.07 -5.34
C THR A 86 9.58 16.62 -3.93
N LEU A 87 9.13 17.87 -3.79
CA LEU A 87 8.70 18.43 -2.50
C LEU A 87 7.45 17.72 -1.96
N HIS A 88 6.49 17.43 -2.83
CA HIS A 88 5.28 16.69 -2.49
C HIS A 88 5.60 15.26 -2.02
N GLU A 89 6.46 14.55 -2.75
CA GLU A 89 6.97 13.22 -2.39
C GLU A 89 7.63 13.22 -1.01
N GLN A 90 8.53 14.18 -0.75
CA GLN A 90 9.18 14.32 0.55
C GLN A 90 8.19 14.62 1.67
N ALA A 91 7.18 15.45 1.41
CA ALA A 91 6.13 15.74 2.38
C ALA A 91 5.33 14.47 2.72
N ILE A 92 4.97 13.66 1.72
CA ILE A 92 4.30 12.37 1.92
C ILE A 92 5.17 11.43 2.77
N LEU A 93 6.48 11.35 2.51
CA LEU A 93 7.38 10.48 3.27
C LEU A 93 7.53 10.90 4.74
N LYS A 94 7.32 12.18 5.05
CA LYS A 94 7.32 12.72 6.42
C LYS A 94 6.04 12.42 7.20
N LEU A 95 4.94 12.07 6.54
CA LEU A 95 3.70 11.71 7.23
C LEU A 95 3.88 10.48 8.13
N PRO A 96 3.12 10.35 9.24
CA PRO A 96 3.20 9.21 10.14
C PRO A 96 2.47 7.98 9.58
N LEU A 97 2.87 7.54 8.38
CA LEU A 97 2.32 6.37 7.70
C LEU A 97 2.99 5.07 8.17
N PRO A 98 2.29 3.92 8.10
CA PRO A 98 2.89 2.61 8.35
C PRO A 98 4.11 2.38 7.45
N ALA A 99 5.14 1.70 7.97
CA ALA A 99 6.39 1.47 7.25
C ALA A 99 6.17 0.71 5.93
N GLN A 100 5.16 -0.16 5.87
CA GLN A 100 4.76 -0.87 4.64
C GLN A 100 4.19 0.07 3.57
N THR A 101 3.43 1.07 4.00
CA THR A 101 2.91 2.10 3.08
C THR A 101 4.04 3.00 2.60
N LYS A 102 4.96 3.41 3.49
CA LYS A 102 6.15 4.19 3.11
C LYS A 102 7.04 3.44 2.13
N ALA A 103 7.24 2.13 2.33
CA ALA A 103 7.98 1.28 1.41
C ALA A 103 7.39 1.30 0.00
N LYS A 104 6.06 1.16 -0.12
CA LYS A 104 5.38 1.25 -1.42
C LYS A 104 5.56 2.61 -2.07
N ILE A 105 5.42 3.70 -1.30
CA ILE A 105 5.62 5.06 -1.81
C ILE A 105 7.05 5.22 -2.32
N GLN A 106 8.06 4.82 -1.55
CA GLN A 106 9.46 4.88 -1.97
C GLN A 106 9.73 4.08 -3.25
N ALA A 107 9.13 2.89 -3.38
CA ALA A 107 9.25 2.09 -4.59
C ALA A 107 8.53 2.71 -5.81
N ASN A 108 7.50 3.52 -5.60
CA ASN A 108 6.87 4.25 -6.70
C ASN A 108 7.68 5.46 -7.12
N ILE A 109 8.27 6.18 -6.17
CA ILE A 109 9.22 7.26 -6.48
C ILE A 109 10.37 6.68 -7.31
N ALA A 110 10.95 5.55 -6.90
CA ALA A 110 11.99 4.87 -7.68
C ALA A 110 11.48 4.44 -9.07
N ALA A 111 10.24 3.95 -9.19
CA ALA A 111 9.65 3.60 -10.47
C ALA A 111 9.42 4.81 -11.39
N GLU A 112 9.02 5.94 -10.83
CA GLU A 112 8.85 7.21 -11.55
C GLU A 112 10.20 7.69 -12.08
N ARG A 113 11.25 7.70 -11.25
CA ARG A 113 12.60 8.08 -11.70
C ARG A 113 13.15 7.11 -12.75
N THR A 114 12.85 5.80 -12.67
CA THR A 114 13.14 4.85 -13.76
C THR A 114 12.39 5.20 -15.05
N ALA A 115 11.11 5.55 -14.95
CA ALA A 115 10.31 5.93 -16.12
C ALA A 115 10.83 7.21 -16.78
N GLU A 116 11.20 8.22 -15.99
CA GLU A 116 11.84 9.44 -16.48
C GLU A 116 13.18 9.16 -17.16
N LEU A 117 14.00 8.30 -16.56
CA LEU A 117 15.26 7.83 -17.15
C LEU A 117 15.01 7.14 -18.51
N ASN A 118 13.96 6.34 -18.62
CA ASN A 118 13.58 5.69 -19.87
C ASN A 118 13.06 6.66 -20.93
N GLN A 119 12.52 7.82 -20.54
CA GLN A 119 12.15 8.91 -21.45
C GLN A 119 13.35 9.71 -21.97
N ILE A 120 14.55 9.52 -21.41
CA ILE A 120 15.77 10.14 -21.91
C ILE A 120 16.10 9.54 -23.28
N LYS A 121 16.09 10.41 -24.29
CA LYS A 121 16.56 10.06 -25.63
C LYS A 121 18.07 9.89 -25.58
N ILE A 122 18.55 8.76 -26.10
CA ILE A 122 19.99 8.47 -26.20
C ILE A 122 20.64 9.54 -27.07
N THR A 123 20.10 9.84 -28.25
CA THR A 123 20.59 10.93 -29.10
C THR A 123 19.73 12.18 -28.95
N GLY A 124 20.37 13.36 -28.91
CA GLY A 124 19.72 14.67 -28.94
C GLY A 124 19.40 15.32 -27.59
N ASN A 125 19.35 14.55 -26.49
CA ASN A 125 19.29 15.16 -25.16
C ASN A 125 20.68 15.68 -24.73
N LYS A 126 20.71 16.81 -24.00
CA LYS A 126 21.94 17.37 -23.42
C LYS A 126 22.59 16.37 -22.46
N VAL A 127 23.92 16.32 -22.44
CA VAL A 127 24.69 15.43 -21.54
C VAL A 127 24.32 15.66 -20.07
N GLU A 128 24.25 16.90 -19.62
CA GLU A 128 23.86 17.27 -18.26
C GLU A 128 22.51 16.65 -17.84
N LEU A 129 21.53 16.64 -18.75
CA LEU A 129 20.21 16.04 -18.50
C LEU A 129 20.32 14.52 -18.33
N LYS A 130 21.17 13.85 -19.13
CA LYS A 130 21.41 12.41 -19.03
C LYS A 130 22.09 12.06 -17.70
N LEU A 131 23.15 12.80 -17.34
CA LEU A 131 23.87 12.62 -16.08
C LEU A 131 22.92 12.79 -14.88
N LYS A 132 22.15 13.88 -14.87
CA LYS A 132 21.19 14.17 -13.82
C LYS A 132 20.10 13.11 -13.70
N ALA A 133 19.56 12.64 -14.82
CA ALA A 133 18.52 11.59 -14.80
C ALA A 133 19.06 10.28 -14.21
N VAL A 134 20.29 9.88 -14.57
CA VAL A 134 20.93 8.69 -13.99
C VAL A 134 21.20 8.90 -12.49
N GLU A 135 21.68 10.07 -12.09
CA GLU A 135 21.90 10.42 -10.68
C GLU A 135 20.61 10.34 -9.86
N THR A 136 19.53 10.99 -10.29
CA THR A 136 18.26 11.00 -9.54
C THR A 136 17.64 9.61 -9.47
N SER A 137 17.75 8.85 -10.55
CA SER A 137 17.31 7.46 -10.61
C SER A 137 18.08 6.60 -9.62
N GLN A 138 19.42 6.69 -9.61
CA GLN A 138 20.29 5.99 -8.68
C GLN A 138 19.98 6.34 -7.22
N GLN A 139 19.90 7.64 -6.90
CA GLN A 139 19.65 8.09 -5.53
C GLN A 139 18.32 7.59 -4.98
N SER A 140 17.24 7.70 -5.77
CA SER A 140 15.90 7.24 -5.36
C SER A 140 15.87 5.72 -5.10
N LEU A 141 16.52 4.95 -5.96
CA LEU A 141 16.62 3.50 -5.84
C LEU A 141 17.40 3.10 -4.58
N THR A 142 18.60 3.65 -4.38
CA THR A 142 19.46 3.32 -3.23
C THR A 142 18.74 3.65 -1.92
N GLN A 143 18.11 4.83 -1.83
CA GLN A 143 17.35 5.24 -0.64
C GLN A 143 16.18 4.29 -0.35
N ALA A 144 15.44 3.87 -1.39
CA ALA A 144 14.33 2.93 -1.24
C ALA A 144 14.83 1.56 -0.73
N VAL A 145 15.86 0.99 -1.37
CA VAL A 145 16.44 -0.30 -0.96
C VAL A 145 16.94 -0.23 0.49
N ASP A 146 17.67 0.82 0.87
CA ASP A 146 18.19 0.96 2.23
C ASP A 146 17.07 1.01 3.28
N LYS A 147 16.04 1.83 3.07
CA LYS A 147 14.95 1.97 4.03
C LYS A 147 14.08 0.72 4.12
N ILE A 148 13.86 0.03 3.00
CA ILE A 148 13.05 -1.17 2.98
C ILE A 148 13.79 -2.33 3.61
N THR A 149 15.08 -2.51 3.33
CA THR A 149 15.92 -3.53 3.98
C THR A 149 16.05 -3.30 5.49
N GLU A 150 16.22 -2.04 5.92
CA GLU A 150 16.22 -1.66 7.34
C GLU A 150 14.89 -2.04 8.03
N ASN A 151 13.75 -1.70 7.41
CA ASN A 151 12.43 -2.00 7.96
C ASN A 151 12.12 -3.50 7.94
N ARG A 152 12.55 -4.22 6.90
CA ARG A 152 12.45 -5.68 6.81
C ARG A 152 13.17 -6.34 7.99
N ALA A 153 14.42 -5.96 8.26
CA ALA A 153 15.16 -6.48 9.40
C ALA A 153 14.46 -6.21 10.73
N LYS A 154 13.92 -5.00 10.92
CA LYS A 154 13.11 -4.66 12.12
C LYS A 154 11.85 -5.50 12.25
N PHE A 155 11.18 -5.83 11.14
CA PHE A 155 10.00 -6.70 11.17
C PHE A 155 10.35 -8.15 11.44
N LYS A 156 11.45 -8.66 10.88
CA LYS A 156 11.97 -10.00 11.15
C LYS A 156 12.32 -10.17 12.64
N LEU A 157 13.04 -9.22 13.23
CA LEU A 157 13.34 -9.20 14.67
C LEU A 157 12.11 -9.17 15.58
N ARG A 158 10.97 -8.67 15.07
CA ARG A 158 9.69 -8.58 15.80
C ARG A 158 8.75 -9.75 15.49
N GLY A 159 9.18 -10.76 14.73
CA GLY A 159 8.36 -11.90 14.33
C GLY A 159 7.15 -11.49 13.47
N LYS A 160 7.25 -10.40 12.70
CA LYS A 160 6.15 -9.88 11.87
C LYS A 160 6.23 -10.40 10.44
N GLU A 161 6.10 -11.72 10.26
CA GLU A 161 6.28 -12.41 8.97
C GLU A 161 5.47 -11.80 7.83
N LYS A 162 4.18 -11.47 8.06
CA LYS A 162 3.36 -10.80 7.04
C LYS A 162 3.94 -9.46 6.58
N SER A 163 4.57 -8.71 7.47
CA SER A 163 5.21 -7.44 7.12
C SER A 163 6.54 -7.66 6.40
N VAL A 164 7.27 -8.72 6.75
CA VAL A 164 8.50 -9.14 6.04
C VAL A 164 8.16 -9.49 4.59
N HIS A 165 7.18 -10.37 4.34
CA HIS A 165 6.74 -10.70 2.99
C HIS A 165 6.26 -9.48 2.17
N GLN A 166 5.63 -8.51 2.83
CA GLN A 166 5.27 -7.26 2.16
C GLN A 166 6.48 -6.42 1.80
N MET A 167 7.55 -6.42 2.60
CA MET A 167 8.82 -5.78 2.23
C MET A 167 9.50 -6.54 1.09
N ASP A 168 9.47 -7.87 1.11
CA ASP A 168 10.08 -8.72 0.08
C ASP A 168 9.47 -8.46 -1.29
N ALA A 169 8.13 -8.40 -1.37
CA ALA A 169 7.45 -8.04 -2.61
C ALA A 169 7.87 -6.67 -3.15
N VAL A 170 8.17 -5.72 -2.26
CA VAL A 170 8.68 -4.40 -2.65
C VAL A 170 10.15 -4.46 -3.07
N LEU A 171 10.99 -5.25 -2.39
CA LEU A 171 12.39 -5.46 -2.77
C LEU A 171 12.52 -6.13 -4.14
N LEU A 172 11.66 -7.10 -4.46
CA LEU A 172 11.62 -7.72 -5.79
C LEU A 172 11.33 -6.69 -6.89
N LYS A 173 10.37 -5.78 -6.64
CA LYS A 173 10.09 -4.68 -7.57
C LYS A 173 11.30 -3.75 -7.73
N LEU A 174 11.99 -3.42 -6.64
CA LEU A 174 13.18 -2.58 -6.68
C LEU A 174 14.35 -3.25 -7.39
N GLU A 175 14.51 -4.57 -7.26
CA GLU A 175 15.52 -5.34 -8.00
C GLU A 175 15.27 -5.27 -9.52
N GLN A 176 14.02 -5.43 -9.95
CA GLN A 176 13.62 -5.29 -11.35
C GLN A 176 13.93 -3.88 -11.87
N LEU A 177 13.52 -2.85 -11.13
CA LEU A 177 13.80 -1.45 -11.48
C LEU A 177 15.31 -1.18 -11.54
N ALA A 178 16.11 -1.74 -10.63
CA ALA A 178 17.56 -1.62 -10.68
C ALA A 178 18.14 -2.21 -11.97
N SER A 179 17.64 -3.37 -12.40
CA SER A 179 18.04 -3.99 -13.67
C SER A 179 17.70 -3.11 -14.88
N GLU A 180 16.52 -2.49 -14.89
CA GLU A 180 16.13 -1.55 -15.95
C GLU A 180 17.03 -0.31 -15.98
N GLN A 181 17.30 0.28 -14.81
CA GLN A 181 18.17 1.45 -14.68
C GLN A 181 19.60 1.14 -15.10
N GLU A 182 20.13 -0.04 -14.77
CA GLU A 182 21.45 -0.50 -15.23
C GLU A 182 21.51 -0.55 -16.75
N GLN A 183 20.52 -1.20 -17.38
CA GLN A 183 20.48 -1.33 -18.84
C GLN A 183 20.43 0.05 -19.50
N LYS A 184 19.57 0.94 -19.01
CA LYS A 184 19.44 2.28 -19.57
C LYS A 184 20.68 3.15 -19.36
N GLY A 185 21.33 3.03 -18.20
CA GLY A 185 22.57 3.73 -17.91
C GLY A 185 23.73 3.22 -18.77
N ILE A 186 23.78 1.93 -19.13
CA ILE A 186 24.76 1.38 -20.09
C ILE A 186 24.56 2.00 -21.47
N GLU A 187 23.32 2.09 -21.96
CA GLU A 187 23.02 2.76 -23.25
C GLU A 187 23.47 4.22 -23.24
N ILE A 188 23.18 4.95 -22.16
CA ILE A 188 23.62 6.34 -21.99
C ILE A 188 25.15 6.42 -22.00
N LYS A 189 25.84 5.54 -21.25
CA LYS A 189 27.32 5.52 -21.18
C LYS A 189 27.96 5.31 -22.54
N GLN A 190 27.39 4.43 -23.38
CA GLN A 190 27.92 4.12 -24.71
C GLN A 190 27.84 5.31 -25.68
N GLU A 191 26.86 6.19 -25.51
CA GLU A 191 26.67 7.39 -26.34
C GLU A 191 27.54 8.57 -25.90
N LEU A 192 28.03 8.58 -24.66
CA LEU A 192 28.86 9.67 -24.14
C LEU A 192 30.28 9.59 -24.72
N SER A 193 30.74 10.69 -25.32
CA SER A 193 32.09 10.77 -25.89
C SER A 193 33.14 11.12 -24.84
N ASP A 194 32.80 11.99 -23.88
CA ASP A 194 33.74 12.43 -22.84
C ASP A 194 34.07 11.28 -21.87
N PRO A 195 35.36 10.96 -21.63
CA PRO A 195 35.77 9.99 -20.63
C PRO A 195 35.29 10.30 -19.21
N LEU A 196 35.20 11.58 -18.81
CA LEU A 196 34.79 11.98 -17.47
C LEU A 196 33.30 11.71 -17.25
N ASP A 197 32.46 12.08 -18.21
CA ASP A 197 31.02 11.82 -18.14
C ASP A 197 30.73 10.30 -18.13
N ARG A 198 31.50 9.53 -18.89
CA ARG A 198 31.41 8.05 -18.87
C ARG A 198 31.79 7.47 -17.52
N LEU A 199 32.85 7.96 -16.90
CA LEU A 199 33.30 7.52 -15.59
C LEU A 199 32.26 7.88 -14.51
N GLU A 200 31.64 9.05 -14.60
CA GLU A 200 30.54 9.41 -13.69
C GLU A 200 29.38 8.42 -13.80
N ILE A 201 28.89 8.16 -15.02
CA ILE A 201 27.82 7.17 -15.23
C ILE A 201 28.24 5.79 -14.75
N GLU A 202 29.49 5.39 -14.97
CA GLU A 202 30.02 4.11 -14.48
C GLU A 202 29.95 3.99 -12.96
N ASN A 203 30.40 5.01 -12.23
CA ASN A 203 30.30 5.05 -10.78
C ASN A 203 28.83 4.94 -10.31
N ARG A 204 27.90 5.61 -10.99
CA ARG A 204 26.45 5.51 -10.67
C ARG A 204 25.93 4.10 -10.94
N LEU A 205 26.33 3.48 -12.04
CA LEU A 205 25.97 2.10 -12.38
C LEU A 205 26.48 1.10 -11.33
N GLU A 206 27.67 1.32 -10.77
CA GLU A 206 28.16 0.50 -9.66
C GLU A 206 27.28 0.61 -8.42
N GLU A 207 26.83 1.82 -8.06
CA GLU A 207 25.91 2.00 -6.93
C GLU A 207 24.54 1.35 -7.17
N ILE A 208 24.02 1.41 -8.40
CA ILE A 208 22.79 0.69 -8.78
C ILE A 208 23.00 -0.83 -8.64
N LYS A 209 24.12 -1.37 -9.12
CA LYS A 209 24.47 -2.80 -8.98
C LYS A 209 24.58 -3.24 -7.52
N LYS A 210 25.17 -2.39 -6.67
CA LYS A 210 25.23 -2.63 -5.22
C LYS A 210 23.82 -2.67 -4.62
N ALA A 211 22.96 -1.72 -4.98
CA ALA A 211 21.57 -1.70 -4.53
C ALA A 211 20.79 -2.94 -5.00
N ARG A 212 20.95 -3.36 -6.26
CA ARG A 212 20.35 -4.59 -6.80
C ARG A 212 20.81 -5.82 -6.03
N THR A 213 22.12 -5.99 -5.87
CA THR A 213 22.71 -7.12 -5.13
C THR A 213 22.23 -7.16 -3.69
N LYS A 214 22.11 -5.99 -3.05
CA LYS A 214 21.58 -5.87 -1.69
C LYS A 214 20.11 -6.30 -1.61
N ALA A 215 19.26 -5.86 -2.54
CA ALA A 215 17.86 -6.29 -2.61
C ALA A 215 17.76 -7.80 -2.81
N HIS A 216 18.50 -8.33 -3.80
CA HIS A 216 18.55 -9.76 -4.13
C HIS A 216 18.99 -10.62 -2.94
N ARG A 217 20.06 -10.24 -2.23
CA ARG A 217 20.57 -10.98 -1.07
C ARG A 217 19.51 -11.17 0.01
N HIS A 218 18.75 -10.11 0.30
CA HIS A 218 17.70 -10.19 1.29
C HIS A 218 16.50 -11.04 0.87
N LEU A 219 16.28 -11.22 -0.44
CA LEU A 219 15.32 -12.19 -0.96
C LEU A 219 15.84 -13.63 -0.79
N LEU A 220 17.13 -13.87 -1.02
CA LEU A 220 17.74 -15.20 -0.82
C LEU A 220 17.79 -15.64 0.65
N ASP A 221 17.87 -14.71 1.61
CA ASP A 221 17.72 -15.03 3.05
C ASP A 221 16.38 -15.75 3.36
N GLN A 222 15.41 -15.74 2.44
CA GLN A 222 14.16 -16.51 2.51
C GLN A 222 14.34 -18.00 2.16
N GLU A 223 15.25 -18.35 1.24
CA GLU A 223 15.43 -19.73 0.75
C GLU A 223 16.21 -20.58 1.76
N VAL A 224 17.21 -20.00 2.43
CA VAL A 224 18.05 -20.71 3.42
C VAL A 224 17.27 -21.07 4.69
N GLU A 225 16.20 -20.34 5.03
CA GLU A 225 15.39 -20.60 6.22
C GLU A 225 14.38 -21.75 6.03
N ILE A 226 14.11 -22.15 4.78
CA ILE A 226 13.21 -23.28 4.45
C ILE A 226 13.97 -24.63 4.47
N GLU A 227 15.30 -24.62 4.27
CA GLU A 227 16.18 -25.80 4.36
C GLU A 227 16.95 -25.89 5.70
N GLY A 228 16.33 -25.48 6.81
CA GLY A 228 16.84 -25.81 8.15
C GLY A 228 16.82 -27.33 8.39
N PRO A 229 17.76 -27.89 9.16
CA PRO A 229 18.06 -29.32 9.16
C PRO A 229 16.81 -30.12 9.48
N THR A 230 16.42 -31.02 8.58
CA THR A 230 15.53 -32.12 8.88
C THR A 230 16.09 -32.82 10.11
N LYS A 231 15.46 -32.59 11.26
CA LYS A 231 15.69 -33.39 12.46
C LYS A 231 15.51 -34.83 12.04
N TYR A 232 16.61 -35.57 11.98
CA TYR A 232 16.58 -37.02 12.05
C TYR A 232 15.88 -37.33 13.38
N LEU A 233 14.58 -37.65 13.27
CA LEU A 233 13.84 -38.30 14.33
C LEU A 233 14.52 -39.65 14.55
N ASP A 234 15.02 -39.82 15.76
CA ASP A 234 15.50 -41.09 16.27
C ASP A 234 14.52 -42.21 15.92
N SER A 235 14.97 -43.17 15.12
CA SER A 235 14.30 -44.46 14.97
C SER A 235 14.55 -45.27 16.24
N PRO A 236 13.52 -45.75 16.95
CA PRO A 236 13.72 -46.65 18.07
C PRO A 236 14.01 -48.06 17.53
N LEU A 237 15.16 -48.62 17.89
CA LEU A 237 15.41 -50.05 17.93
C LEU A 237 15.98 -50.42 19.30
#